data_AF-A0A8X6QQJ7-F1
#
_entry.id   AF-A0A8X6QQJ7-F1
#
_cell.length_a   1.000
_cell.length_b   1.000
_cell.length_c   1.000
_cell.angle_alpha   90.00
_cell.angle_beta   90.00
_cell.angle_gamma   90.00
#
_symmetry.space_group_name_H-M   'P 1'
#
loop_
_entity.id
_entity.type
_entity.pdbx_description
1 polymer ?
#
loop_
_entity_poly.entity_id
_entity_poly.type
_entity_poly.pdbx_seq_one_letter_code
_entity_poly.pdbx_strand_id
1 'polypeptide(L)'
;MILLFKFFFLYLAPRRHPDVCSLSANEIPVVSLLIQGGYDCARLILEHLKKQLPVVVVRGSGGLADLLAYAYYEVSERPRGIQDAEYVENSLKRELANKIAHHFPHLRENNLARNLFRDRIMECVRYAHQ
;
A
#
# COMPACT_ATOMS: atom_id res chain seq x y z
N MET A 1 -13.48 1.24 10.51
CA MET A 1 -13.74 1.48 9.07
C MET A 1 -12.56 0.90 8.30
N ILE A 2 -12.70 -0.32 7.76
CA ILE A 2 -11.64 -1.04 7.05
C ILE A 2 -11.55 -0.44 5.64
N LEU A 3 -10.42 0.18 5.29
CA LEU A 3 -10.19 0.65 3.93
C LEU A 3 -9.75 -0.55 3.10
N LEU A 4 -10.68 -1.03 2.28
CA LEU A 4 -10.50 -2.13 1.35
C LEU A 4 -9.71 -1.61 0.14
N PHE A 5 -8.62 -2.26 -0.23
CA PHE A 5 -8.10 -2.11 -1.57
C PHE A 5 -7.97 -3.46 -2.27
N LYS A 6 -8.58 -3.48 -3.47
CA LYS A 6 -8.56 -4.53 -4.49
C LYS A 6 -7.12 -4.99 -4.70
N PHE A 7 -6.79 -6.27 -4.79
CA PHE A 7 -7.51 -7.37 -5.41
C PHE A 7 -7.92 -8.46 -4.42
N PHE A 8 -9.22 -8.58 -4.18
CA PHE A 8 -9.83 -9.87 -3.91
C PHE A 8 -10.63 -10.20 -5.17
N PHE A 9 -10.09 -11.06 -6.02
CA PHE A 9 -10.88 -11.73 -7.04
C PHE A 9 -11.73 -12.79 -6.32
N LEU A 10 -12.71 -12.31 -5.54
CA LEU A 10 -13.82 -13.13 -5.06
C LEU A 10 -15.10 -12.64 -5.75
N TYR A 11 -15.02 -12.55 -7.07
CA TYR A 11 -16.17 -12.74 -7.94
C TYR A 11 -15.71 -13.68 -9.04
N LEU A 12 -16.30 -14.87 -9.02
CA LEU A 12 -16.40 -15.78 -10.15
C LEU A 12 -16.91 -14.98 -11.37
N ALA A 13 -16.01 -14.42 -12.18
CA ALA A 13 -16.34 -13.93 -13.50
C ALA A 13 -15.91 -15.03 -14.49
N PRO A 14 -16.87 -15.73 -15.11
CA PRO A 14 -16.59 -16.85 -15.99
C PRO A 14 -15.89 -16.31 -17.24
N ARG A 15 -14.63 -16.72 -17.46
CA ARG A 15 -14.05 -16.59 -18.79
C ARG A 15 -14.85 -17.49 -19.71
N ARG A 16 -15.46 -16.89 -20.75
CA ARG A 16 -16.16 -17.60 -21.81
C ARG A 16 -15.17 -18.51 -22.54
N HIS A 17 -15.14 -19.77 -22.13
CA HIS A 17 -14.75 -20.90 -22.96
C HIS A 17 -15.55 -22.10 -22.45
N PRO A 18 -16.27 -22.84 -23.31
CA PRO A 18 -16.86 -24.08 -22.86
C PRO A 18 -15.69 -25.04 -22.62
N ASP A 19 -15.53 -25.51 -21.39
CA ASP A 19 -15.41 -26.94 -21.10
C ASP A 19 -15.20 -27.15 -19.59
N VAL A 20 -16.14 -27.92 -19.03
CA VAL A 20 -16.05 -28.88 -17.94
C VAL A 20 -15.02 -28.60 -16.84
N CYS A 21 -15.54 -28.44 -15.62
CA CYS A 21 -14.81 -28.49 -14.35
C CYS A 21 -13.61 -29.47 -14.38
N SER A 22 -12.42 -28.95 -14.61
CA SER A 22 -11.19 -29.59 -14.17
C SER A 22 -10.65 -28.76 -13.02
N LEU A 23 -10.83 -29.29 -11.80
CA LEU A 23 -10.21 -28.80 -10.57
C LEU A 23 -8.69 -29.08 -10.65
N SER A 24 -8.01 -28.38 -11.55
CA SER A 24 -6.61 -28.62 -11.88
C SER A 24 -5.76 -27.45 -11.40
N ALA A 25 -5.65 -27.36 -10.06
CA ALA A 25 -4.74 -26.58 -9.20
C ALA A 25 -5.52 -25.83 -8.11
N ASN A 26 -5.74 -26.49 -6.96
CA ASN A 26 -6.13 -25.82 -5.73
C ASN A 26 -4.93 -25.01 -5.20
N GLU A 27 -4.66 -23.86 -5.79
CA GLU A 27 -3.72 -22.90 -5.21
C GLU A 27 -4.36 -22.28 -3.96
N ILE A 28 -3.69 -22.44 -2.81
CA ILE A 28 -4.17 -21.90 -1.53
C ILE A 28 -3.99 -20.37 -1.57
N PRO A 29 -5.05 -19.57 -1.43
CA PRO A 29 -4.92 -18.12 -1.45
C PRO A 29 -4.22 -17.63 -0.17
N VAL A 30 -3.18 -16.82 -0.34
CA VAL A 30 -2.45 -16.20 0.76
C VAL A 30 -2.66 -14.68 0.69
N VAL A 31 -2.87 -14.05 1.85
CA VAL A 31 -3.04 -12.60 1.98
C VAL A 31 -2.16 -12.11 3.13
N SER A 32 -1.54 -10.94 2.97
CA SER A 32 -0.80 -10.25 4.01
C SER A 32 -1.70 -9.21 4.70
N LEU A 33 -1.80 -9.25 6.02
CA LEU A 33 -2.52 -8.25 6.81
C LEU A 33 -1.53 -7.34 7.55
N LEU A 34 -1.59 -6.05 7.27
CA LEU A 34 -0.84 -5.01 7.98
C LEU A 34 -1.78 -4.26 8.94
N ILE A 35 -1.49 -4.35 10.25
CA ILE A 35 -2.23 -3.63 11.28
C ILE A 35 -1.54 -2.32 11.64
N GLN A 36 -0.35 -2.33 12.24
CA GLN A 36 0.38 -1.10 12.60
C GLN A 36 1.68 -0.98 11.81
N GLY A 37 2.65 -1.85 12.11
CA GLY A 37 3.94 -1.92 11.42
C GLY A 37 4.88 -0.73 11.72
N GLY A 38 6.17 -0.99 11.61
CA GLY A 38 7.23 0.01 11.77
C GLY A 38 8.04 0.25 10.49
N TYR A 39 9.17 0.92 10.65
CA TYR A 39 10.11 1.21 9.56
C TYR A 39 10.52 -0.06 8.78
N ASP A 40 10.91 -1.13 9.49
CA ASP A 40 11.38 -2.37 8.85
C ASP A 40 10.27 -3.13 8.12
N CYS A 41 9.02 -3.02 8.59
CA CYS A 41 7.87 -3.68 7.96
C CYS A 41 7.62 -3.18 6.54
N ALA A 42 8.02 -1.95 6.21
CA ALA A 42 7.78 -1.38 4.88
C ALA A 42 8.52 -2.12 3.77
N ARG A 43 9.70 -2.69 4.10
CA ARG A 43 10.41 -3.56 3.16
C ARG A 43 9.61 -4.83 2.90
N LEU A 44 9.09 -5.49 3.94
CA LEU A 44 8.33 -6.73 3.80
C LEU A 44 7.06 -6.52 2.96
N ILE A 45 6.33 -5.43 3.23
CA ILE A 45 5.13 -5.07 2.47
C ILE A 45 5.45 -4.79 1.00
N LEU A 46 6.53 -4.07 0.73
CA LEU A 46 6.99 -3.84 -0.65
C LEU A 46 7.32 -5.15 -1.38
N GLU A 47 8.00 -6.09 -0.72
CA GLU A 47 8.30 -7.40 -1.29
C GLU A 47 7.02 -8.22 -1.56
N HIS A 48 6.02 -8.15 -0.68
CA HIS A 48 4.71 -8.77 -0.90
C HIS A 48 4.02 -8.19 -2.15
N LEU A 49 3.99 -6.86 -2.27
CA LEU A 49 3.40 -6.20 -3.43
C LEU A 49 4.14 -6.52 -4.74
N LYS A 50 5.48 -6.56 -4.73
CA LYS A 50 6.30 -6.97 -5.89
C LYS A 50 6.02 -8.41 -6.35
N LYS A 51 5.66 -9.29 -5.41
CA LYS A 51 5.27 -10.68 -5.69
C LYS A 51 3.77 -10.84 -6.01
N GLN A 52 3.05 -9.74 -6.21
CA GLN A 52 1.61 -9.73 -6.44
C GLN A 52 0.80 -10.40 -5.32
N LEU A 53 1.34 -10.41 -4.09
CA LEU A 53 0.61 -10.88 -2.92
C LEU A 53 -0.33 -9.77 -2.42
N PRO A 54 -1.64 -10.04 -2.26
CA PRO A 54 -2.56 -9.05 -1.74
C PRO A 54 -2.18 -8.59 -0.33
N VAL A 55 -2.18 -7.27 -0.11
CA VAL A 55 -1.92 -6.67 1.20
C VAL A 55 -3.17 -5.92 1.66
N VAL A 56 -3.72 -6.32 2.79
CA VAL A 56 -4.80 -5.61 3.48
C VAL A 56 -4.18 -4.70 4.54
N VAL A 57 -4.48 -3.40 4.48
CA VAL A 57 -3.99 -2.41 5.44
C VAL A 57 -5.14 -1.94 6.31
N VAL A 58 -5.01 -2.07 7.63
CA VAL A 58 -5.99 -1.53 8.57
C VAL A 58 -5.66 -0.06 8.81
N ARG A 59 -6.60 0.83 8.44
CA ARG A 59 -6.49 2.27 8.71
C ARG A 59 -7.01 2.58 10.11
N GLY A 60 -6.33 3.49 10.80
CA GLY A 60 -6.59 3.93 12.17
C GLY A 60 -5.81 3.16 13.24
N SER A 61 -4.96 2.21 12.85
CA SER A 61 -4.16 1.40 13.79
C SER A 61 -2.74 1.94 14.00
N GLY A 62 -2.40 3.08 13.40
CA GLY A 62 -1.14 3.78 13.61
C GLY A 62 0.02 3.25 12.77
N GLY A 63 1.22 3.78 13.06
CA GLY A 63 2.48 3.32 12.47
C GLY A 63 2.51 3.40 10.93
N LEU A 64 3.12 2.39 10.31
CA LEU A 64 3.23 2.25 8.87
C LEU A 64 1.86 2.15 8.18
N ALA A 65 0.91 1.45 8.79
CA ALA A 65 -0.40 1.21 8.20
C ALA A 65 -1.15 2.51 7.93
N ASP A 66 -1.14 3.44 8.88
CA ASP A 66 -1.78 4.75 8.71
C ASP A 66 -1.06 5.62 7.68
N LEU A 67 0.28 5.54 7.63
CA LEU A 67 1.06 6.25 6.63
C LEU A 67 0.78 5.73 5.20
N LEU A 68 0.72 4.41 5.03
CA LEU A 68 0.38 3.76 3.75
C LEU A 68 -1.06 4.09 3.35
N ALA A 69 -2.01 3.94 4.26
CA ALA A 69 -3.42 4.25 3.98
C ALA A 69 -3.62 5.72 3.59
N TYR A 70 -2.93 6.65 4.27
CA TYR A 70 -2.93 8.06 3.92
C TYR A 70 -2.32 8.31 2.53
N ALA A 71 -1.10 7.82 2.28
CA ALA A 71 -0.43 8.03 1.00
C ALA A 71 -1.23 7.46 -0.17
N TYR A 72 -1.86 6.31 0.04
CA TYR A 72 -2.67 5.67 -0.98
C TYR A 72 -3.98 6.42 -1.26
N TYR A 73 -4.69 6.84 -0.20
CA TYR A 73 -5.89 7.66 -0.35
C TYR A 73 -5.62 8.94 -1.16
N GLU A 74 -4.51 9.63 -0.86
CA GLU A 74 -4.14 10.89 -1.54
C GLU A 74 -3.77 10.68 -3.01
N VAL A 75 -3.25 9.52 -3.40
CA VAL A 75 -2.90 9.18 -4.79
C VAL A 75 -4.11 8.62 -5.57
N SER A 76 -4.95 7.82 -4.93
CA SER A 76 -5.94 6.98 -5.63
C SER A 76 -7.38 7.48 -5.51
N GLU A 77 -7.75 8.11 -4.40
CA GLU A 77 -9.16 8.41 -4.09
C GLU A 77 -9.48 9.91 -4.08
N ARG A 78 -8.49 10.79 -4.25
CA ARG A 78 -8.72 12.24 -4.31
C ARG A 78 -9.52 12.62 -5.57
N PRO A 79 -10.71 13.24 -5.45
CA PRO A 79 -11.57 13.60 -6.58
C PRO A 79 -11.03 14.75 -7.46
N ARG A 80 -10.02 15.49 -6.97
CA ARG A 80 -9.38 16.59 -7.69
C ARG A 80 -8.01 16.16 -8.18
N GLY A 81 -7.95 15.87 -9.49
CA GLY A 81 -6.73 15.97 -10.27
C GLY A 81 -5.94 14.67 -10.35
N ILE A 82 -6.13 13.96 -11.46
CA ILE A 82 -5.05 13.51 -12.35
C ILE A 82 -3.68 13.57 -11.67
N GLN A 83 -3.09 12.42 -11.32
CA GLN A 83 -1.65 12.12 -11.31
C GLN A 83 -0.69 13.33 -11.40
N ASP A 84 -0.85 14.32 -10.53
CA ASP A 84 -0.13 15.58 -10.65
C ASP A 84 1.21 15.33 -10.00
N ALA A 85 2.19 15.02 -10.84
CA ALA A 85 3.55 14.75 -10.41
C ALA A 85 4.08 15.88 -9.52
N GLU A 86 3.65 17.12 -9.76
CA GLU A 86 4.01 18.26 -8.94
C GLU A 86 3.38 18.17 -7.54
N TYR A 87 2.09 17.85 -7.44
CA TYR A 87 1.42 17.62 -6.16
C TYR A 87 2.06 16.47 -5.37
N VAL A 88 2.33 15.35 -6.04
CA VAL A 88 2.95 14.18 -5.41
C VAL A 88 4.34 14.51 -4.88
N GLU A 89 5.16 15.18 -5.69
CA GLU A 89 6.55 15.50 -5.34
C GLU A 89 6.65 16.61 -4.28
N ASN A 90 5.91 17.70 -4.45
CA ASN A 90 6.08 18.91 -3.65
C ASN A 90 5.17 18.98 -2.42
N SER A 91 4.00 18.34 -2.47
CA SER A 91 3.01 18.39 -1.38
C SER A 91 2.94 17.07 -0.63
N LEU A 92 2.60 15.97 -1.31
CA LEU A 92 2.36 14.68 -0.65
C LEU A 92 3.62 14.14 0.04
N LYS A 93 4.76 14.12 -0.65
CA LYS A 93 6.03 13.68 -0.06
C LYS A 93 6.43 14.50 1.17
N ARG A 94 6.17 15.81 1.15
CA ARG A 94 6.45 16.71 2.28
C ARG A 94 5.54 16.42 3.46
N GLU A 95 4.23 16.31 3.23
CA GLU A 95 3.27 15.96 4.27
C GLU A 95 3.54 14.57 4.86
N LEU A 96 3.87 13.60 4.01
CA LEU A 96 4.23 12.25 4.43
C LEU A 96 5.50 12.25 5.29
N ALA A 97 6.53 13.03 4.93
CA ALA A 97 7.72 13.19 5.77
C ALA A 97 7.38 13.78 7.15
N ASN A 98 6.49 14.77 7.22
CA ASN A 98 6.02 15.34 8.48
C ASN A 98 5.26 14.31 9.32
N LYS A 99 4.40 13.51 8.70
CA LYS A 99 3.69 12.42 9.38
C LYS A 99 4.65 11.34 9.89
N ILE A 100 5.66 10.96 9.10
CA ILE A 100 6.70 10.02 9.54
C ILE A 100 7.42 10.57 10.78
N ALA A 101 7.86 11.83 10.74
CA ALA A 101 8.49 12.50 11.87
C ALA A 101 7.59 12.51 13.11
N HIS A 102 6.27 12.64 12.95
CA HIS A 102 5.32 12.57 14.05
C HIS A 102 5.21 11.16 14.65
N HIS A 103 4.94 10.15 13.83
CA HIS A 103 4.71 8.76 14.27
C HIS A 103 5.99 8.02 14.66
N PHE A 104 7.14 8.43 14.14
CA PHE A 104 8.45 7.82 14.38
C PHE A 104 9.44 8.89 14.84
N PRO A 105 9.40 9.32 16.12
CA PRO A 105 10.22 10.43 16.62
C PRO A 105 11.73 10.24 16.42
N HIS A 106 12.22 8.99 16.45
CA HIS A 106 13.62 8.65 16.20
C HIS A 106 14.08 8.96 14.76
N LEU A 107 13.15 9.16 13.82
CA LEU A 107 13.44 9.56 12.43
C LEU A 107 13.36 11.08 12.22
N ARG A 108 13.10 11.89 13.25
CA ARG A 108 13.00 13.36 13.13
C ARG A 108 14.31 14.00 12.70
N GLU A 109 15.41 13.60 13.34
CA GLU A 109 16.74 14.17 13.08
C GLU A 109 17.50 13.41 11.99
N ASN A 110 17.11 12.16 11.71
CA ASN A 110 17.69 11.36 10.65
C ASN A 110 16.95 11.55 9.32
N ASN A 111 17.26 12.66 8.63
CA ASN A 111 16.67 13.00 7.33
C ASN A 111 16.84 11.89 6.29
N LEU A 112 17.98 11.20 6.28
CA LEU A 112 18.25 10.12 5.33
C LEU A 112 17.29 8.94 5.55
N ALA A 113 17.21 8.43 6.78
CA ALA A 113 16.31 7.31 7.11
C ALA A 113 14.85 7.69 6.90
N ARG A 114 14.45 8.92 7.23
CA ARG A 114 13.09 9.43 6.97
C ARG A 114 12.76 9.47 5.48
N ASN A 115 13.68 9.96 4.64
CA ASN A 115 13.49 10.00 3.19
C ASN A 115 13.41 8.59 2.59
N LEU A 116 14.29 7.69 3.02
CA LEU A 116 14.24 6.28 2.61
C LEU A 116 12.91 5.62 3.00
N PHE A 117 12.38 5.94 4.19
CA PHE A 117 11.09 5.42 4.63
C PHE A 117 9.95 5.93 3.76
N ARG A 118 9.92 7.25 3.55
CA ARG A 118 8.93 7.93 2.69
C ARG A 118 8.94 7.35 1.29
N ASP A 119 10.12 7.19 0.70
CA ASP A 119 10.26 6.70 -0.67
C ASP A 119 9.79 5.24 -0.79
N ARG A 120 10.01 4.42 0.25
CA ARG A 120 9.46 3.05 0.36
C ARG A 120 7.94 3.04 0.36
N ILE A 121 7.31 3.92 1.13
CA ILE A 121 5.85 4.04 1.22
C ILE A 121 5.29 4.42 -0.15
N MET A 122 5.91 5.39 -0.83
CA MET A 122 5.52 5.80 -2.19
C MET A 122 5.74 4.69 -3.22
N GLU A 123 6.76 3.85 -3.06
CA GLU A 123 6.97 2.67 -3.89
C GLU A 123 5.87 1.63 -3.67
N CYS A 124 5.45 1.37 -2.43
CA CYS A 124 4.33 0.47 -2.13
C CYS A 124 3.04 0.95 -2.82
N VAL A 125 2.72 2.24 -2.74
CA VAL A 125 1.55 2.84 -3.41
C VAL A 125 1.62 2.65 -4.93
N ARG A 126 2.80 2.80 -5.54
CA ARG A 126 2.99 2.55 -6.98
C ARG A 126 2.72 1.09 -7.36
N TYR A 127 3.22 0.12 -6.59
CA TYR A 127 2.98 -1.30 -6.84
C TYR A 127 1.55 -1.73 -6.55
N ALA A 128 0.83 -1.06 -5.64
CA ALA A 128 -0.58 -1.33 -5.39
C ALA A 128 -1.51 -1.00 -6.58
N HIS A 129 -0.99 -0.32 -7.61
CA HIS A 129 -1.70 0.03 -8.84
C HIS A 129 -1.31 -0.81 -10.07
N GLN A 130 -0.29 -1.67 -9.96
CA GLN A 130 0.16 -2.56 -11.04
C GLN A 130 -0.59 -3.89 -11.02
#